data_AF-A0A382FCC5-F1
#
_entry.id   AF-A0A382FCC5-F1
#
_cell.length_a   1.000
_cell.length_b   1.000
_cell.length_c   1.000
_cell.angle_alpha   90.00
_cell.angle_beta   90.00
_cell.angle_gamma   90.00
#
_symmetry.space_group_name_H-M   'P 1'
#
loop_
_entity.id
_entity.type
_entity.pdbx_description
1 polymer ?
#
loop_
_entity_poly.entity_id
_entity_poly.type
_entity_poly.pdbx_seq_one_letter_code
_entity_poly.pdbx_strand_id
1 'polypeptide(L)'
;VQALKTAIKIFLRKSGLETGVKQNTALLVWGEVVGKNIAENTSPEKVEHGTLTVKVENSSWRQELVFKKKEIIEKLNSKLGKKTIKEIRFI
;
A
#
# COMPACT_ATOMS: atom_id res chain seq x y z
N VAL A 1 28.93 -13.45 -18.88
CA VAL A 1 27.88 -12.39 -18.85
C VAL A 1 27.39 -12.05 -17.42
N GLN A 2 28.31 -11.93 -16.45
CA GLN A 2 27.97 -11.67 -15.03
C GLN A 2 27.63 -10.20 -14.74
N ALA A 3 28.25 -9.27 -15.48
CA ALA A 3 28.10 -7.82 -15.29
C ALA A 3 26.67 -7.33 -15.54
N LEU A 4 25.94 -7.94 -16.49
CA LEU A 4 24.57 -7.53 -16.82
C LEU A 4 23.58 -7.91 -15.70
N LYS A 5 23.72 -9.11 -15.12
CA LYS A 5 22.90 -9.54 -13.98
C LYS A 5 23.15 -8.65 -12.76
N THR A 6 24.40 -8.26 -12.51
CA THR A 6 24.76 -7.39 -11.40
C THR A 6 24.28 -5.95 -11.63
N ALA A 7 24.40 -5.42 -12.84
CA ALA A 7 23.89 -4.10 -13.20
C ALA A 7 22.36 -4.02 -13.08
N ILE A 8 21.63 -5.05 -13.53
CA ILE A 8 20.19 -5.18 -13.33
C ILE A 8 19.87 -5.25 -11.83
N LYS A 9 20.60 -6.05 -11.03
CA LYS A 9 20.39 -6.13 -9.57
C LYS A 9 20.65 -4.80 -8.86
N ILE A 10 21.69 -4.07 -9.26
CA ILE A 10 22.05 -2.77 -8.68
C ILE A 10 21.06 -1.70 -9.11
N PHE A 11 20.59 -1.70 -10.36
CA PHE A 11 19.56 -0.78 -10.83
C PHE A 11 18.21 -1.04 -10.15
N LEU A 12 17.82 -2.31 -10.01
CA LEU A 12 16.62 -2.70 -9.25
C LEU A 12 16.71 -2.26 -7.77
N ARG A 13 17.90 -2.34 -7.16
CA ARG A 13 18.17 -1.84 -5.80
C ARG A 13 18.23 -0.31 -5.70
N LYS A 14 18.76 0.39 -6.70
CA LYS A 14 18.89 1.85 -6.74
C LYS A 14 17.59 2.57 -7.13
N SER A 15 16.68 1.89 -7.83
CA SER A 15 15.38 2.44 -8.24
C SER A 15 14.22 2.18 -7.27
N GLY A 16 14.47 1.60 -6.09
CA GLY A 16 13.38 1.33 -5.13
C GLY A 16 12.34 0.32 -5.64
N LEU A 17 12.70 -0.51 -6.62
CA LEU A 17 11.75 -1.42 -7.29
C LEU A 17 11.31 -2.58 -6.37
N GLU A 18 12.12 -2.92 -5.37
CA GLU A 18 11.71 -3.85 -4.29
C GLU A 18 10.58 -3.26 -3.42
N THR A 19 10.55 -1.93 -3.28
CA THR A 19 9.45 -1.19 -2.65
C THR A 19 8.28 -1.06 -3.61
N GLY A 20 8.53 -0.74 -4.90
CA GLY A 20 7.52 -0.62 -5.96
C GLY A 20 6.66 -1.88 -6.16
N VAL A 21 7.26 -3.07 -6.16
CA VAL A 21 6.53 -4.33 -6.31
C VAL A 21 5.64 -4.63 -5.09
N LYS A 22 6.13 -4.34 -3.87
CA LYS A 22 5.34 -4.50 -2.63
C LYS A 22 4.26 -3.43 -2.49
N GLN A 23 4.57 -2.20 -2.90
CA GLN A 23 3.66 -1.07 -2.99
C GLN A 23 2.49 -1.45 -3.90
N ASN A 24 2.77 -1.91 -5.12
CA ASN A 24 1.76 -2.32 -6.08
C ASN A 24 0.87 -3.46 -5.54
N THR A 25 1.45 -4.40 -4.79
CA THR A 25 0.68 -5.48 -4.15
C THR A 25 -0.33 -4.94 -3.14
N ALA A 26 0.06 -3.97 -2.30
CA ALA A 26 -0.85 -3.33 -1.35
C ALA A 26 -1.97 -2.55 -2.03
N LEU A 27 -1.69 -1.93 -3.19
CA LEU A 27 -2.71 -1.25 -4.01
C LEU A 27 -3.72 -2.25 -4.57
N LEU A 28 -3.25 -3.40 -5.06
CA LEU A 28 -4.09 -4.45 -5.64
C LEU A 28 -5.02 -5.09 -4.60
N VAL A 29 -4.51 -5.39 -3.40
CA VAL A 29 -5.31 -6.01 -2.34
C VAL A 29 -6.16 -5.01 -1.55
N TRP A 30 -5.96 -3.70 -1.73
CA TRP A 30 -6.72 -2.67 -1.01
C TRP A 30 -8.21 -2.89 -1.16
N GLY A 31 -8.71 -2.99 -2.40
CA GLY A 31 -10.12 -3.15 -2.69
C GLY A 31 -10.73 -4.44 -2.12
N GLU A 32 -9.94 -5.52 -2.06
CA GLU A 32 -10.36 -6.76 -1.40
C GLU A 32 -10.44 -6.61 0.12
N VAL A 33 -9.53 -5.85 0.73
CA VAL A 33 -9.46 -5.65 2.17
C VAL A 33 -10.56 -4.72 2.68
N VAL A 34 -10.74 -3.59 2.02
CA VAL A 34 -11.71 -2.56 2.45
C VAL A 34 -13.11 -2.81 1.89
N GLY A 35 -13.23 -3.63 0.85
CA GLY A 35 -14.48 -3.92 0.17
C GLY A 35 -14.90 -2.83 -0.81
N LYS A 36 -15.87 -3.16 -1.66
CA LYS A 36 -16.26 -2.36 -2.81
C LYS A 36 -16.64 -0.91 -2.46
N ASN A 37 -17.44 -0.71 -1.42
CA ASN A 37 -17.94 0.62 -1.04
C ASN A 37 -16.80 1.60 -0.67
N ILE A 38 -15.81 1.14 0.12
CA ILE A 38 -14.66 1.97 0.47
C ILE A 38 -13.73 2.14 -0.74
N ALA A 39 -13.51 1.09 -1.52
CA ALA A 39 -12.64 1.14 -2.69
C ALA A 39 -13.17 2.09 -3.79
N GLU A 40 -14.49 2.25 -3.91
CA GLU A 40 -15.10 3.20 -4.85
C GLU A 40 -14.91 4.66 -4.43
N ASN A 41 -14.75 4.92 -3.13
CA ASN A 41 -14.60 6.27 -2.58
C ASN A 41 -13.16 6.58 -2.12
N THR A 42 -12.24 5.63 -2.27
CA THR A 42 -10.84 5.75 -1.85
C THR A 42 -9.89 5.17 -2.86
N SER A 43 -8.79 5.89 -3.11
CA SER A 43 -7.74 5.48 -4.03
C SER A 43 -6.41 5.37 -3.30
N PRO A 44 -5.86 4.18 -3.11
CA PRO A 44 -4.53 4.03 -2.54
C PRO A 44 -3.50 4.51 -3.57
N GLU A 45 -2.60 5.42 -3.18
CA GLU A 45 -1.62 6.03 -4.10
C GLU A 45 -0.26 5.35 -4.00
N LYS A 46 0.25 5.18 -2.78
CA LYS A 46 1.61 4.66 -2.55
C LYS A 46 1.82 4.17 -1.12
N VAL A 47 2.77 3.26 -0.94
CA VAL A 47 3.24 2.80 0.39
C VAL A 47 4.70 3.17 0.60
N GLU A 48 5.00 4.15 1.44
CA GLU A 48 6.38 4.56 1.70
C GLU A 48 6.74 4.32 3.18
N HIS A 49 7.87 3.65 3.44
CA HIS A 49 8.36 3.35 4.79
C HIS A 49 7.33 2.63 5.70
N GLY A 50 6.37 1.91 5.11
CA GLY A 50 5.27 1.24 5.82
C GLY A 50 4.05 2.12 6.07
N THR A 51 4.00 3.33 5.50
CA THR A 51 2.83 4.20 5.52
C THR A 51 2.13 4.13 4.17
N LEU A 52 0.88 3.63 4.15
CA LEU A 52 0.02 3.65 2.98
C LEU A 52 -0.67 5.00 2.88
N THR A 53 -0.47 5.71 1.78
CA THR A 53 -1.20 6.96 1.47
C THR A 53 -2.42 6.62 0.64
N VAL A 54 -3.59 7.08 1.08
CA VAL A 54 -4.88 6.84 0.45
C VAL A 54 -5.57 8.17 0.23
N LYS A 55 -5.94 8.47 -1.00
CA LYS A 55 -6.77 9.61 -1.35
C LYS A 55 -8.22 9.27 -1.07
N VAL A 56 -8.90 10.13 -0.32
CA VAL A 56 -10.34 10.02 -0.01
C VAL A 56 -11.11 11.07 -0.78
N GLU A 57 -12.26 10.71 -1.34
CA GLU A 57 -13.05 11.63 -2.16
C GLU A 57 -13.66 12.77 -1.32
N ASN A 58 -14.06 12.49 -0.08
CA ASN A 58 -14.74 13.45 0.80
C ASN A 58 -14.48 13.20 2.31
N SER A 59 -14.63 14.25 3.11
CA SER A 59 -14.32 14.28 4.55
C SER A 59 -15.10 13.28 5.39
N SER A 60 -16.30 12.89 4.96
CA SER A 60 -17.13 11.88 5.64
C SER A 60 -16.45 10.51 5.63
N TRP A 61 -15.93 10.08 4.47
CA TRP A 61 -15.17 8.84 4.35
C TRP A 61 -13.89 8.87 5.17
N ARG A 62 -13.18 10.01 5.18
CA ARG A 62 -11.98 10.17 6.01
C ARG A 62 -12.27 9.85 7.47
N GLN A 63 -13.36 10.38 8.02
CA GLN A 63 -13.73 10.13 9.42
C GLN A 63 -14.02 8.66 9.68
N GLU A 64 -14.86 8.02 8.85
CA GLU A 64 -15.19 6.61 8.99
C GLU A 64 -13.94 5.71 8.90
N LEU A 65 -13.05 6.02 7.97
CA LEU A 65 -11.81 5.28 7.74
C LEU A 65 -10.78 5.49 8.84
N VAL A 66 -10.77 6.63 9.52
CA VAL A 66 -9.93 6.82 10.71
C VAL A 66 -10.34 5.88 11.84
N PHE A 67 -11.64 5.63 12.03
CA PHE A 67 -12.11 4.62 12.99
C PHE A 67 -11.78 3.20 12.54
N LYS A 68 -11.93 2.90 11.25
CA LYS A 68 -11.62 1.58 10.66
C LYS A 68 -10.15 1.35 10.37
N LYS A 69 -9.30 2.37 10.50
CA LYS A 69 -7.86 2.35 10.17
C LYS A 69 -7.13 1.16 10.76
N LYS A 70 -7.31 0.92 12.07
CA LYS A 70 -6.65 -0.19 12.77
C LYS A 70 -7.04 -1.54 12.15
N GLU A 71 -8.33 -1.77 11.96
CA GLU A 71 -8.85 -2.99 11.36
C GLU A 71 -8.32 -3.18 9.92
N ILE A 72 -8.28 -2.11 9.12
CA ILE A 72 -7.77 -2.14 7.75
C ILE A 72 -6.28 -2.49 7.73
N ILE A 73 -5.48 -1.91 8.63
CA ILE A 73 -4.04 -2.24 8.77
C ILE A 73 -3.87 -3.72 9.11
N GLU A 74 -4.66 -4.25 10.03
CA GLU A 74 -4.61 -5.66 10.41
C GLU A 74 -4.97 -6.58 9.24
N LYS A 75 -6.07 -6.30 8.54
CA LYS A 75 -6.49 -7.04 7.35
C LYS A 75 -5.45 -6.98 6.23
N LEU A 76 -4.89 -5.80 5.95
CA LEU A 76 -3.82 -5.63 4.95
C LEU A 76 -2.60 -6.48 5.30
N ASN A 77 -2.11 -6.39 6.54
CA ASN A 77 -0.95 -7.17 6.96
C ASN A 77 -1.22 -8.68 6.97
N SER A 78 -2.43 -9.09 7.35
CA SER A 78 -2.87 -10.49 7.28
C SER A 78 -2.82 -10.98 5.84
N LYS A 79 -3.30 -10.17 4.88
CA LYS A 79 -3.33 -10.55 3.46
C LYS A 79 -1.98 -10.50 2.77
N LEU A 80 -1.12 -9.55 3.17
CA LEU A 80 0.26 -9.44 2.69
C LEU A 80 1.19 -10.48 3.35
N GLY A 81 0.73 -11.20 4.39
CA GLY A 81 1.51 -12.21 5.12
C GLY A 81 2.74 -11.65 5.86
N LYS A 82 2.88 -10.32 5.93
CA LYS A 82 3.99 -9.60 6.54
C LYS A 82 3.47 -8.28 7.11
N LYS A 83 4.00 -7.84 8.25
CA LYS A 83 3.75 -6.52 8.88
C LYS A 83 4.38 -5.38 8.06
N THR A 84 3.92 -5.22 6.83
CA THR A 84 4.42 -4.26 5.85
C THR A 84 3.80 -2.89 6.05
N ILE A 85 2.51 -2.85 6.42
CA ILE A 85 1.76 -1.61 6.64
C ILE A 85 1.74 -1.32 8.14
N LYS A 86 2.35 -0.22 8.55
CA LYS A 86 2.36 0.28 9.93
C LYS A 86 1.32 1.37 10.15
N GLU A 87 1.06 2.14 9.10
CA GLU A 87 0.25 3.35 9.19
C GLU A 87 -0.52 3.57 7.89
N ILE A 88 -1.70 4.19 7.98
CA ILE A 88 -2.49 4.62 6.82
C ILE A 88 -2.75 6.12 6.97
N ARG A 89 -2.39 6.87 5.94
CA ARG A 89 -2.57 8.31 5.85
C ARG A 89 -3.61 8.62 4.79
N PHE A 90 -4.75 9.14 5.24
CA PHE A 90 -5.82 9.59 4.37
C PHE A 90 -5.59 11.06 3.99
N ILE A 91 -5.46 11.33 2.69
CA ILE A 91 -5.26 12.68 2.12
C ILE A 91 -6.46 13.11 1.30
#